data_AF-A0A7Y3E9Y9-F1
#
_entry.id   AF-A0A7Y3E9Y9-F1
#
_cell.length_a   1.000
_cell.length_b   1.000
_cell.length_c   1.000
_cell.angle_alpha   90.00
_cell.angle_beta   90.00
_cell.angle_gamma   90.00
#
_symmetry.space_group_name_H-M   'P 1'
#
loop_
_entity.id
_entity.type
_entity.pdbx_description
1 polymer ?
#
loop_
_entity_poly.entity_id
_entity_poly.type
_entity_poly.pdbx_seq_one_letter_code
_entity_poly.pdbx_strand_id
1 'polypeptide(L)'
;MRRTTNRLNGWLVIGLLSLSLIFWLHGMLSSQIYDPEVYTPLRKSAALLRDNAAKHTEELELAKAYWLRYTDVRTHSFFGEEGPLGIAGAREHYLQHGRREGRIYERVAEVEDPEKERILAEAYWRRYPDIAVSRIWGRTSALGIRGPRDHYRYIGRQQKLTWGSPETVQGTTSKPTP
;
A
#
# COMPACT_ATOMS: atom_id res chain seq x y z
N MET A 1 25.11 52.10 48.96
CA MET A 1 23.96 51.17 49.09
C MET A 1 23.03 51.32 47.88
N ARG A 2 23.10 50.45 46.86
CA ARG A 2 22.15 50.37 45.72
C ARG A 2 22.34 49.06 44.93
N ARG A 3 22.28 47.90 45.61
CA ARG A 3 22.44 46.57 44.96
C ARG A 3 21.17 45.70 44.98
N THR A 4 20.09 46.16 45.59
CA THR A 4 18.85 45.36 45.77
C THR A 4 17.87 45.48 44.61
N THR A 5 17.94 46.52 43.78
CA THR A 5 17.00 46.73 42.65
C THR A 5 17.22 45.79 41.47
N ASN A 6 18.45 45.31 41.24
CA ASN A 6 18.74 44.45 40.08
C ASN A 6 18.19 43.03 40.22
N ARG A 7 18.01 42.52 41.44
CA ARG A 7 17.48 41.17 41.67
C ARG A 7 15.97 41.10 41.44
N LEU A 8 15.23 42.15 41.77
CA LEU A 8 13.77 42.19 41.57
C LEU A 8 13.40 42.16 40.08
N ASN A 9 14.18 42.86 39.24
CA ASN A 9 13.95 42.91 37.79
C ASN A 9 14.21 41.55 37.10
N GLY A 10 15.19 40.77 37.59
CA GLY A 10 15.48 39.44 37.05
C GLY A 10 14.32 38.46 37.20
N TRP A 11 13.68 38.43 38.37
CA TRP A 11 12.52 37.56 38.62
C TRP A 11 11.31 37.91 37.76
N LEU A 12 11.07 39.21 37.52
CA LEU A 12 9.98 39.65 36.65
C LEU A 12 10.20 39.21 35.19
N VAL A 13 11.42 39.36 34.67
CA VAL A 13 11.75 38.93 33.31
C VAL A 13 11.60 37.41 33.15
N ILE A 14 12.09 36.63 34.11
CA ILE A 14 11.93 35.17 34.10
C ILE A 14 10.45 34.79 34.15
N GLY A 15 9.66 35.41 35.03
CA GLY A 15 8.23 35.15 35.12
C GLY A 15 7.48 35.46 33.83
N LEU A 16 7.78 36.58 33.17
CA LEU A 16 7.22 36.95 31.86
C LEU A 16 7.57 35.94 30.76
N LEU A 17 8.82 35.50 30.69
CA LEU A 17 9.25 34.51 29.71
C LEU A 17 8.60 33.15 29.94
N SER A 18 8.50 32.70 31.19
CA SER A 18 7.81 31.46 31.54
C SER A 18 6.33 31.53 31.17
N LEU A 19 5.65 32.63 31.45
CA LEU A 19 4.24 32.82 31.11
C LEU A 19 4.03 32.83 29.58
N SER A 20 4.90 33.49 28.83
CA SER A 20 4.87 33.48 27.37
C SER A 20 5.05 32.08 26.80
N LEU A 21 5.99 31.29 27.34
CA LEU A 21 6.22 29.91 26.93
C LEU A 21 5.00 29.01 27.23
N ILE A 22 4.36 29.21 28.39
CA ILE A 22 3.14 28.47 28.76
C ILE A 22 2.01 28.78 27.78
N PHE A 23 1.78 30.05 27.44
CA PHE A 23 0.75 30.42 26.45
C PHE A 23 1.07 29.88 25.06
N TRP A 24 2.33 29.88 24.65
CA TRP A 24 2.76 29.30 23.38
C TRP A 24 2.51 27.79 23.34
N LEU A 25 2.90 27.06 24.40
CA LEU A 25 2.64 25.62 24.52
C LEU A 25 1.14 25.30 24.54
N HIS A 26 0.36 26.09 25.27
CA HIS A 26 -1.08 25.95 25.31
C HIS A 26 -1.70 26.18 23.92
N GLY A 27 -1.30 27.24 23.21
CA GLY A 27 -1.78 27.51 21.86
C GLY A 27 -1.40 26.41 20.86
N MET A 28 -0.19 25.85 20.98
CA MET A 28 0.25 24.72 20.17
C MET A 28 -0.61 23.47 20.44
N LEU A 29 -0.85 23.14 21.71
CA LEU A 29 -1.65 21.97 22.12
C LEU A 29 -3.15 22.13 21.81
N SER A 30 -3.68 23.35 21.87
CA SER A 30 -5.07 23.65 21.50
C SER A 30 -5.26 23.89 19.99
N SER A 31 -4.19 23.84 19.20
CA SER A 31 -4.32 24.05 17.75
C SER A 31 -5.05 22.87 17.11
N GLN A 32 -5.92 23.17 16.15
CA GLN A 32 -6.64 22.17 15.34
C GLN A 32 -5.71 21.23 14.56
N ILE A 33 -4.41 21.53 14.51
CA ILE A 33 -3.39 20.66 13.92
C ILE A 33 -3.25 19.35 14.72
N TYR A 34 -3.53 19.37 16.03
CA TYR A 34 -3.44 18.21 16.90
C TYR A 34 -4.77 17.53 17.21
N ASP A 35 -5.89 18.08 16.72
CA ASP A 35 -7.18 17.42 16.88
C ASP A 35 -7.36 16.34 15.79
N PRO A 36 -7.25 15.04 16.14
CA PRO A 36 -7.40 13.96 15.17
C PRO A 36 -8.81 13.92 14.58
N GLU A 37 -9.83 14.41 15.29
CA GLU A 37 -11.23 14.42 14.85
C GLU A 37 -11.46 15.44 13.72
N VAL A 38 -10.70 16.53 13.71
CA VAL A 38 -10.80 17.57 12.67
C VAL A 38 -9.89 17.25 11.49
N TYR A 39 -8.66 16.77 11.74
CA TYR A 39 -7.66 16.62 10.69
C TYR A 39 -7.90 15.41 9.78
N THR A 40 -8.35 14.28 10.33
CA THR A 40 -8.61 13.07 9.55
C THR A 40 -9.72 13.25 8.49
N PRO A 41 -10.89 13.85 8.77
CA PRO A 41 -11.92 14.07 7.75
C PRO A 41 -11.48 15.09 6.69
N LEU A 42 -10.69 16.11 7.06
CA LEU A 42 -10.14 17.09 6.11
C LEU A 42 -9.16 16.45 5.12
N ARG A 43 -8.27 15.56 5.58
CA ARG A 43 -7.40 14.80 4.68
C ARG A 43 -8.20 13.82 3.81
N LYS A 44 -9.16 13.11 4.40
CA LYS A 44 -10.03 12.19 3.66
C LYS A 44 -10.83 12.92 2.57
N SER A 45 -11.41 14.07 2.86
CA SER A 45 -12.18 14.84 1.87
C SER A 45 -11.28 15.40 0.77
N ALA A 46 -10.08 15.88 1.10
CA ALA A 46 -9.09 16.31 0.10
C ALA A 46 -8.63 15.14 -0.79
N ALA A 47 -8.41 13.96 -0.21
CA ALA A 47 -8.09 12.75 -0.96
C ALA A 47 -9.25 12.35 -1.88
N LEU A 48 -10.49 12.33 -1.39
CA LEU A 48 -11.69 12.02 -2.19
C LEU A 48 -11.90 13.03 -3.33
N LEU A 49 -11.68 14.32 -3.08
CA LEU A 49 -11.78 15.36 -4.13
C LEU A 49 -10.71 15.15 -5.20
N ARG A 50 -9.48 14.82 -4.80
CA ARG A 50 -8.41 14.48 -5.75
C ARG A 50 -8.76 13.20 -6.52
N ASP A 51 -9.28 12.19 -5.84
CA ASP A 51 -9.68 10.87 -6.36
C ASP A 51 -10.94 10.93 -7.25
N ASN A 52 -11.66 12.05 -7.27
CA ASN A 52 -12.76 12.28 -8.21
C ASN A 52 -12.34 13.13 -9.42
N ALA A 53 -11.26 13.92 -9.30
CA ALA A 53 -10.86 14.89 -10.32
C ALA A 53 -9.96 14.34 -11.43
N ALA A 54 -9.17 13.27 -11.18
CA ALA A 54 -8.38 12.65 -12.24
C ALA A 54 -9.17 11.53 -12.94
N LYS A 55 -8.82 11.19 -14.18
CA LYS A 55 -9.35 10.02 -14.89
C LYS A 55 -8.79 8.74 -14.25
N HIS A 56 -9.32 8.39 -13.09
CA HIS A 56 -8.79 7.49 -12.06
C HIS A 56 -8.89 5.98 -12.33
N THR A 57 -9.05 5.53 -13.57
CA THR A 57 -9.18 4.08 -13.81
C THR A 57 -7.86 3.36 -13.55
N GLU A 58 -6.74 3.88 -14.05
CA GLU A 58 -5.45 3.18 -13.98
C GLU A 58 -4.85 3.17 -12.57
N GLU A 59 -4.86 4.30 -11.86
CA GLU A 59 -4.33 4.37 -10.49
C GLU A 59 -5.18 3.56 -9.52
N LEU A 60 -6.52 3.58 -9.69
CA LEU A 60 -7.43 2.74 -8.91
C LEU A 60 -7.17 1.26 -9.15
N GLU A 61 -6.98 0.84 -10.41
CA GLU A 61 -6.64 -0.55 -10.74
C GLU A 61 -5.32 -0.98 -10.10
N LEU A 62 -4.29 -0.13 -10.15
CA LEU A 62 -3.00 -0.39 -9.51
C LEU A 62 -3.12 -0.48 -7.99
N ALA A 63 -3.84 0.44 -7.36
CA ALA A 63 -4.06 0.43 -5.91
C ALA A 63 -4.83 -0.81 -5.47
N LYS A 64 -5.91 -1.16 -6.17
CA LYS A 64 -6.68 -2.38 -5.92
C LYS A 64 -5.82 -3.62 -6.08
N ALA A 65 -5.04 -3.71 -7.16
CA ALA A 65 -4.11 -4.83 -7.38
C ALA A 65 -3.08 -4.95 -6.24
N TYR A 66 -2.53 -3.82 -5.78
CA TYR A 66 -1.58 -3.79 -4.68
C TYR A 66 -2.21 -4.23 -3.35
N TRP A 67 -3.36 -3.66 -2.97
CA TRP A 67 -4.08 -4.05 -1.75
C TRP A 67 -4.62 -5.48 -1.80
N LEU A 68 -4.91 -6.01 -3.00
CA LEU A 68 -5.28 -7.40 -3.18
C LEU A 68 -4.13 -8.36 -2.88
N ARG A 69 -2.89 -7.99 -3.25
CA ARG A 69 -1.68 -8.75 -2.87
C ARG A 69 -1.35 -8.60 -1.38
N TYR A 70 -1.58 -7.42 -0.83
CA TYR A 70 -1.06 -6.99 0.48
C TYR A 70 -2.18 -6.54 1.42
N THR A 71 -2.83 -7.52 2.04
CA THR A 71 -3.97 -7.29 2.95
C THR A 71 -3.58 -6.50 4.21
N ASP A 72 -2.32 -6.62 4.63
CA ASP A 72 -1.73 -5.83 5.71
C ASP A 72 -1.72 -4.34 5.37
N VAL A 73 -1.39 -3.98 4.12
CA VAL A 73 -1.43 -2.57 3.69
C VAL A 73 -2.85 -2.11 3.45
N ARG A 74 -3.72 -2.96 2.88
CA ARG A 74 -5.13 -2.63 2.62
C ARG A 74 -5.84 -2.16 3.89
N THR A 75 -5.54 -2.80 5.02
CA THR A 75 -6.17 -2.52 6.32
C THR A 75 -5.40 -1.50 7.16
N HIS A 76 -4.29 -0.97 6.66
CA HIS A 76 -3.48 0.01 7.37
C HIS A 76 -4.23 1.33 7.53
N SER A 77 -4.23 1.91 8.73
CA SER A 77 -4.99 3.14 9.03
C SER A 77 -4.60 4.33 8.16
N PHE A 78 -3.32 4.42 7.76
CA PHE A 78 -2.80 5.51 6.95
C PHE A 78 -2.78 5.26 5.43
N PHE A 79 -2.36 4.05 5.01
CA PHE A 79 -2.10 3.70 3.61
C PHE A 79 -3.17 2.78 2.99
N GLY A 80 -4.10 2.31 3.82
CA GLY A 80 -5.14 1.38 3.42
C GLY A 80 -6.23 2.03 2.58
N GLU A 81 -7.12 1.18 2.10
CA GLU A 81 -8.20 1.55 1.18
C GLU A 81 -9.13 2.62 1.76
N GLU A 82 -9.34 2.59 3.07
CA GLU A 82 -10.15 3.56 3.81
C GLU A 82 -9.32 4.64 4.54
N GLY A 83 -8.01 4.67 4.26
CA GLY A 83 -7.06 5.58 4.87
C GLY A 83 -7.22 7.04 4.39
N PRO A 84 -6.59 8.00 5.09
CA PRO A 84 -6.63 9.41 4.73
C PRO A 84 -5.97 9.74 3.39
N LEU A 85 -5.20 8.82 2.80
CA LEU A 85 -4.57 8.99 1.49
C LEU A 85 -5.41 8.47 0.32
N GLY A 86 -6.55 7.81 0.58
CA GLY A 86 -7.39 7.21 -0.47
C GLY A 86 -6.61 6.25 -1.36
N ILE A 87 -6.88 6.29 -2.68
CA ILE A 87 -6.27 5.41 -3.69
C ILE A 87 -4.73 5.52 -3.69
N ALA A 88 -4.20 6.72 -3.47
CA ALA A 88 -2.76 6.95 -3.48
C ALA A 88 -2.04 6.34 -2.26
N GLY A 89 -2.77 5.90 -1.23
CA GLY A 89 -2.18 5.21 -0.08
C GLY A 89 -1.36 3.99 -0.50
N ALA A 90 -1.84 3.24 -1.50
CA ALA A 90 -1.13 2.10 -2.06
C ALA A 90 0.20 2.50 -2.71
N ARG A 91 0.20 3.53 -3.57
CA ARG A 91 1.40 4.05 -4.23
C ARG A 91 2.40 4.59 -3.22
N GLU A 92 1.93 5.37 -2.25
CA GLU A 92 2.77 5.99 -1.24
C GLU A 92 3.45 4.93 -0.37
N HIS A 93 2.70 3.93 0.09
CA HIS A 93 3.29 2.80 0.81
C HIS A 93 4.33 2.08 -0.02
N TYR A 94 4.05 1.83 -1.31
CA TYR A 94 5.02 1.17 -2.18
C TYR A 94 6.32 1.96 -2.30
N LEU A 95 6.23 3.27 -2.51
CA LEU A 95 7.40 4.16 -2.64
C LEU A 95 8.21 4.24 -1.35
N GLN A 96 7.55 4.38 -0.19
CA GLN A 96 8.23 4.53 1.10
C GLN A 96 8.79 3.21 1.65
N HIS A 97 8.04 2.11 1.50
CA HIS A 97 8.31 0.83 2.15
C HIS A 97 8.38 -0.32 1.16
N GLY A 98 7.36 -0.46 0.31
CA GLY A 98 7.14 -1.65 -0.51
C GLY A 98 8.30 -1.99 -1.45
N ARG A 99 8.99 -1.00 -2.03
CA ARG A 99 10.17 -1.26 -2.89
C ARG A 99 11.30 -2.00 -2.17
N ARG A 100 11.59 -1.61 -0.91
CA ARG A 100 12.63 -2.26 -0.10
C ARG A 100 12.19 -3.64 0.39
N GLU A 101 10.89 -3.82 0.57
CA GLU A 101 10.26 -5.09 0.94
C GLU A 101 10.06 -6.04 -0.26
N GLY A 102 10.42 -5.62 -1.48
CA GLY A 102 10.24 -6.43 -2.70
C GLY A 102 8.78 -6.59 -3.12
N ARG A 103 7.90 -5.67 -2.71
CA ARG A 103 6.48 -5.67 -3.10
C ARG A 103 6.29 -5.30 -4.56
N ILE A 104 5.13 -5.65 -5.11
CA ILE A 104 4.80 -5.46 -6.53
C ILE A 104 3.64 -4.46 -6.67
N TYR A 105 3.92 -3.30 -7.26
CA TYR A 105 2.93 -2.25 -7.57
C TYR A 105 2.57 -2.25 -9.06
N GLU A 106 1.88 -3.29 -9.49
CA GLU A 106 1.52 -3.53 -10.89
C GLU A 106 0.12 -4.16 -11.02
N ARG A 107 -0.51 -4.07 -12.19
CA ARG A 107 -1.84 -4.66 -12.41
C ARG A 107 -1.80 -6.19 -12.29
N VAL A 108 -2.83 -6.78 -11.68
CA VAL A 108 -3.04 -8.24 -11.70
C VAL A 108 -3.43 -8.65 -13.12
N ALA A 109 -2.93 -9.80 -13.57
CA ALA A 109 -3.27 -10.31 -14.89
C ALA A 109 -4.77 -10.58 -15.03
N GLU A 110 -5.36 -10.15 -16.14
CA GLU A 110 -6.73 -10.48 -16.50
C GLU A 110 -6.86 -11.97 -16.85
N VAL A 111 -8.04 -12.53 -16.53
CA VAL A 111 -8.38 -13.93 -16.76
C VAL A 111 -9.52 -13.98 -17.75
N GLU A 112 -9.23 -14.41 -18.97
CA GLU A 112 -10.24 -14.56 -20.03
C GLU A 112 -11.16 -15.77 -19.76
N ASP A 113 -10.57 -16.91 -19.36
CA ASP A 113 -11.27 -18.15 -19.06
C ASP A 113 -10.93 -18.63 -17.64
N PRO A 114 -11.83 -18.43 -16.66
CA PRO A 114 -11.61 -18.83 -15.27
C PRO A 114 -11.38 -20.32 -15.08
N GLU A 115 -11.99 -21.17 -15.91
CA GLU A 115 -11.89 -22.62 -15.76
C GLU A 115 -10.53 -23.11 -16.24
N LYS A 116 -10.09 -22.61 -17.39
CA LYS A 116 -8.71 -22.83 -17.86
C LYS A 116 -7.68 -22.30 -16.87
N GLU A 117 -7.90 -21.11 -16.31
CA GLU A 117 -6.98 -20.54 -15.31
C GLU A 117 -6.93 -21.38 -14.04
N ARG A 118 -8.05 -21.93 -13.59
CA ARG A 118 -8.11 -22.85 -12.44
C ARG A 118 -7.27 -24.10 -12.69
N ILE A 119 -7.36 -24.71 -13.87
CA ILE A 119 -6.57 -25.88 -14.25
C ILE A 119 -5.07 -25.54 -14.25
N LEU A 120 -4.70 -24.40 -14.83
CA LEU A 120 -3.32 -23.91 -14.88
C LEU A 120 -2.76 -23.60 -13.48
N ALA A 121 -3.55 -22.93 -12.64
CA ALA A 121 -3.22 -22.63 -11.26
C ALA A 121 -2.98 -23.90 -10.44
N GLU A 122 -3.88 -24.91 -10.55
CA GLU A 122 -3.71 -26.18 -9.85
C GLU A 122 -2.48 -26.96 -10.33
N ALA A 123 -2.21 -26.97 -11.63
CA ALA A 123 -0.98 -27.57 -12.17
C ALA A 123 0.28 -26.86 -11.68
N TYR A 124 0.24 -25.53 -11.55
CA TYR A 124 1.33 -24.73 -11.02
C TYR A 124 1.56 -25.01 -9.53
N TRP A 125 0.52 -24.94 -8.70
CA TRP A 125 0.60 -25.25 -7.27
C TRP A 125 0.99 -26.69 -6.96
N ARG A 126 0.64 -27.65 -7.82
CA ARG A 126 1.10 -29.04 -7.69
C ARG A 126 2.61 -29.16 -7.90
N ARG A 127 3.19 -28.39 -8.84
CA ARG A 127 4.65 -28.35 -9.06
C ARG A 127 5.38 -27.58 -7.97
N TYR A 128 4.76 -26.52 -7.46
CA TYR A 128 5.36 -25.57 -6.53
C TYR A 128 4.51 -25.47 -5.25
N PRO A 129 4.59 -26.48 -4.35
CA PRO A 129 3.74 -26.58 -3.17
C PRO A 129 4.00 -25.46 -2.14
N ASP A 130 5.22 -24.92 -2.11
CA ASP A 130 5.60 -23.74 -1.32
C ASP A 130 4.80 -22.49 -1.75
N ILE A 131 4.59 -22.32 -3.05
CA ILE A 131 3.76 -21.23 -3.58
C ILE A 131 2.28 -21.47 -3.26
N ALA A 132 1.85 -22.73 -3.18
CA ALA A 132 0.47 -23.07 -2.89
C ALA A 132 0.00 -22.71 -1.48
N VAL A 133 0.93 -22.67 -0.52
CA VAL A 133 0.69 -22.23 0.86
C VAL A 133 1.06 -20.76 1.09
N SER A 134 1.54 -20.06 0.05
CA SER A 134 1.91 -18.64 0.15
C SER A 134 0.71 -17.78 0.56
N ARG A 135 0.94 -16.82 1.47
CA ARG A 135 -0.09 -15.85 1.87
C ARG A 135 -0.55 -14.95 0.70
N ILE A 136 0.35 -14.65 -0.24
CA ILE A 136 0.10 -13.71 -1.35
C ILE A 136 -0.46 -14.44 -2.58
N TRP A 137 0.10 -15.61 -2.92
CA TRP A 137 -0.20 -16.31 -4.18
C TRP A 137 -0.78 -17.73 -4.00
N GLY A 138 -0.98 -18.17 -2.76
CA GLY A 138 -1.48 -19.51 -2.45
C GLY A 138 -2.98 -19.65 -2.66
N ARG A 139 -3.47 -20.88 -2.44
CA ARG A 139 -4.88 -21.26 -2.67
C ARG A 139 -5.88 -20.41 -1.88
N THR A 140 -5.49 -20.03 -0.67
CA THR A 140 -6.31 -19.25 0.26
C THR A 140 -5.99 -17.75 0.20
N SER A 141 -5.12 -17.32 -0.71
CA SER A 141 -4.80 -15.90 -0.88
C SER A 141 -5.97 -15.15 -1.49
N ALA A 142 -5.99 -13.82 -1.32
CA ALA A 142 -7.02 -12.99 -1.92
C ALA A 142 -6.95 -12.96 -3.46
N LEU A 143 -5.84 -13.37 -4.07
CA LEU A 143 -5.72 -13.52 -5.53
C LEU A 143 -6.47 -14.76 -6.05
N GLY A 144 -6.69 -15.79 -5.21
CA GLY A 144 -7.30 -17.06 -5.60
C GLY A 144 -6.56 -17.71 -6.79
N ILE A 145 -7.31 -18.13 -7.81
CA ILE A 145 -6.74 -18.78 -9.01
C ILE A 145 -5.78 -17.88 -9.82
N ARG A 146 -5.78 -16.56 -9.58
CA ARG A 146 -4.84 -15.62 -10.22
C ARG A 146 -3.47 -15.60 -9.56
N GLY A 147 -3.38 -16.09 -8.32
CA GLY A 147 -2.15 -16.07 -7.52
C GLY A 147 -0.95 -16.68 -8.25
N PRO A 148 -1.05 -17.91 -8.76
CA PRO A 148 0.02 -18.57 -9.51
C PRO A 148 0.53 -17.80 -10.72
N ARG A 149 -0.38 -17.24 -11.51
CA ARG A 149 -0.02 -16.46 -12.71
C ARG A 149 0.71 -15.19 -12.33
N ASP A 150 0.24 -14.51 -11.28
CA ASP A 150 0.87 -13.32 -10.73
C ASP A 150 2.27 -13.65 -10.19
N HIS A 151 2.41 -14.71 -9.39
CA HIS A 151 3.72 -15.19 -8.92
C HIS A 151 4.67 -15.49 -10.08
N TYR A 152 4.20 -16.25 -11.07
CA TYR A 152 5.01 -16.61 -12.22
C TYR A 152 5.52 -15.37 -12.98
N ARG A 153 4.64 -14.40 -13.26
CA ARG A 153 4.96 -13.18 -14.01
C ARG A 153 6.12 -12.41 -13.38
N TYR A 154 6.09 -12.22 -12.07
CA TYR A 154 7.01 -11.33 -11.35
C TYR A 154 8.22 -12.05 -10.76
N ILE A 155 8.05 -13.29 -10.29
CA ILE A 155 9.08 -14.02 -9.54
C ILE A 155 9.43 -15.33 -10.25
N GLY A 156 8.43 -16.14 -10.58
CA GLY A 156 8.67 -17.49 -11.11
C GLY A 156 9.46 -17.52 -12.42
N ARG A 157 9.28 -16.54 -13.33
CA ARG A 157 10.10 -16.42 -14.55
C ARG A 157 11.59 -16.24 -14.24
N GLN A 158 11.92 -15.40 -13.25
CA GLN A 158 13.31 -15.15 -12.85
C GLN A 158 13.93 -16.41 -12.22
N GLN A 159 13.13 -17.18 -11.50
CA GLN A 159 13.48 -18.47 -10.92
C GLN A 159 13.46 -19.64 -11.94
N LYS A 160 13.20 -19.37 -13.22
CA LYS A 160 13.05 -20.38 -14.29
C LYS A 160 11.98 -21.45 -13.99
N LEU A 161 10.94 -21.06 -13.25
CA LEU A 161 9.76 -21.89 -13.04
C LEU A 161 8.97 -22.01 -14.35
N THR A 162 8.04 -22.96 -14.41
CA THR A 162 7.26 -23.24 -15.61
C THR A 162 5.79 -22.92 -15.40
N TRP A 163 5.19 -22.20 -16.36
CA TRP A 163 3.74 -21.93 -16.44
C TRP A 163 3.12 -22.77 -17.55
N GLY A 164 1.91 -23.31 -17.36
CA GLY A 164 1.31 -24.24 -18.32
C GLY A 164 1.62 -25.72 -18.06
N SER A 165 0.87 -26.63 -18.68
CA SER A 165 1.24 -28.05 -18.74
C SER A 165 2.28 -28.28 -19.85
N PRO A 166 3.15 -29.30 -19.73
CA PRO A 166 4.07 -29.65 -20.81
C PRO A 166 3.36 -29.96 -22.14
N GLU A 167 2.15 -30.52 -22.09
CA GLU A 167 1.30 -30.79 -23.26
C GLU A 167 0.82 -29.51 -23.97
N THR A 168 0.67 -28.39 -23.25
CA THR A 168 0.20 -27.13 -23.83
C THR A 168 1.28 -26.43 -24.66
N VAL A 169 2.56 -26.79 -24.48
CA VAL A 169 3.68 -26.24 -25.25
C VAL A 169 3.79 -26.90 -26.63
N GLN A 170 3.45 -28.19 -26.75
CA GLN A 170 3.56 -28.93 -28.02
C GLN A 170 2.50 -28.54 -29.07
N GLY A 171 1.36 -27.98 -28.67
CA GLY A 171 0.29 -27.57 -29.58
C GLY A 171 0.55 -26.29 -30.38
N THR A 172 1.66 -25.58 -30.14
CA THR A 172 1.99 -24.33 -30.87
C THR A 172 3.08 -24.49 -31.94
N THR A 173 3.71 -25.66 -32.05
CA THR A 173 4.78 -25.93 -33.03
C THR A 173 4.37 -26.76 -34.24
N SER A 174 3.09 -27.13 -34.40
CA SER A 174 2.63 -27.94 -35.53
C SER A 174 1.51 -27.27 -36.33
N LYS A 175 1.86 -26.24 -37.11
CA LYS A 175 1.13 -25.92 -38.34
C LYS A 175 2.06 -26.24 -39.51
N PRO A 176 1.95 -27.42 -40.13
CA PRO A 176 2.55 -27.63 -41.45
C PRO A 176 1.75 -26.77 -42.44
N THR A 177 2.44 -25.82 -43.07
CA THR A 177 1.91 -25.07 -44.21
C THR A 177 1.59 -26.06 -45.34
N PRO A 178 0.42 -25.95 -46.00
CA PRO A 178 0.05 -26.80 -47.13
C PRO A 178 0.96 -26.60 -48.34
#